data_AF-A0A7X6ZRE6-F1
#
_entry.id   AF-A0A7X6ZRE6-F1
#
_cell.length_a   1.000
_cell.length_b   1.000
_cell.length_c   1.000
_cell.angle_alpha   90.00
_cell.angle_beta   90.00
_cell.angle_gamma   90.00
#
_symmetry.space_group_name_H-M   'P 1'
#
loop_
_entity.id
_entity.type
_entity.pdbx_description
1 polymer ?
#
loop_
_entity_poly.entity_id
_entity_poly.type
_entity_poly.pdbx_seq_one_letter_code
_entity_poly.pdbx_strand_id
1 'polypeptide(L)'
;MLFISIKKKTIGLFFLAIILCLVAVTIYSAAKVSHNENKYQSVLAMTQMFDDTHFIAYISDVEAHKNKQNIEVFDITKGEVIITEPTCMDIQNEVFNYVKTIKSLYTKVMPFPEKGYVIRVPFDTPIKVNQKLINEAGIKAVDSLFIILSDKEAPIMLILDGQERPYFYTFNANIQALLDYVKLKPLADQSQESMEDTDQENTDIPTEIETEEEPSDTTTEKVEETD
;
A
#
# COMPACT_ATOMS: atom_id res chain seq x y z
N MET A 1 -0.50 25.18 58.11
CA MET A 1 -0.88 26.09 56.99
C MET A 1 0.28 27.02 56.71
N LEU A 2 0.81 27.03 55.48
CA LEU A 2 1.91 27.90 55.07
C LEU A 2 1.36 29.10 54.31
N PHE A 3 1.16 30.23 55.01
CA PHE A 3 0.70 31.48 54.39
C PHE A 3 1.85 32.18 53.68
N ILE A 4 2.02 31.86 52.39
CA ILE A 4 3.02 32.44 51.51
C ILE A 4 2.58 33.88 51.13
N SER A 5 3.14 34.86 51.84
CA SER A 5 2.89 36.30 51.65
C SER A 5 3.66 36.84 50.43
N ILE A 6 3.09 36.67 49.23
CA ILE A 6 3.68 37.18 47.99
C ILE A 6 3.32 38.66 47.81
N LYS A 7 4.31 39.51 47.54
CA LYS A 7 4.10 40.93 47.22
C LYS A 7 3.26 41.07 45.95
N LYS A 8 2.24 41.94 45.96
CA LYS A 8 1.36 42.23 44.79
C LYS A 8 2.12 42.47 43.47
N LYS A 9 3.28 43.14 43.50
CA LYS A 9 4.15 43.34 42.32
C LYS A 9 4.67 42.03 41.72
N THR A 10 5.03 41.05 42.55
CA THR A 10 5.55 39.75 42.11
C THR A 10 4.46 38.90 41.45
N ILE A 11 3.22 38.95 41.97
CA ILE A 11 2.05 38.33 41.34
C ILE A 11 1.79 38.92 39.95
N GLY A 12 1.82 40.25 39.81
CA GLY A 12 1.64 40.91 38.51
C GLY A 12 2.70 40.52 37.48
N LEU A 13 3.97 40.40 37.91
CA LEU A 13 5.08 39.98 37.03
C LEU A 13 4.94 38.50 36.62
N PHE A 14 4.46 37.62 37.51
CA PHE A 14 4.17 36.23 37.19
C PHE A 14 3.05 36.08 36.15
N PHE A 15 1.94 36.83 36.29
CA PHE A 15 0.88 36.87 35.28
C PHE A 15 1.37 37.41 33.93
N LEU A 16 2.22 38.45 33.93
CA LEU A 16 2.83 38.98 32.71
C LEU A 16 3.69 37.92 32.01
N ALA A 17 4.48 37.16 32.75
CA ALA A 17 5.29 36.07 32.22
C ALA A 17 4.45 34.93 31.63
N ILE A 18 3.33 34.56 32.27
CA ILE A 18 2.38 33.57 31.73
C ILE A 18 1.78 34.08 30.41
N ILE A 19 1.30 35.32 30.36
CA ILE A 19 0.71 35.92 29.14
C ILE A 19 1.74 35.93 28.01
N LEU A 20 2.99 36.33 28.28
CA LEU A 20 4.07 36.36 27.29
C LEU A 20 4.42 34.94 26.79
N CYS A 21 4.41 33.94 27.67
CA CYS A 21 4.57 32.54 27.30
C CYS A 21 3.43 32.04 26.40
N LEU A 22 2.17 32.34 26.73
CA LEU A 22 1.01 31.99 25.89
C LEU A 22 1.09 32.64 24.50
N VAL A 23 1.47 33.92 24.41
CA VAL A 23 1.68 34.62 23.13
C VAL A 23 2.83 33.99 22.32
N ALA A 24 3.92 33.60 22.97
CA ALA A 24 5.01 32.90 22.29
C ALA A 24 4.56 31.53 21.73
N VAL A 25 3.75 30.78 22.48
CA VAL A 25 3.18 29.51 22.02
C VAL A 25 2.23 29.72 20.83
N THR A 26 1.35 30.73 20.85
CA THR A 26 0.43 30.97 19.72
C THR A 26 1.17 31.39 18.45
N ILE A 27 2.19 32.25 18.57
CA ILE A 27 3.06 32.64 17.45
C ILE A 27 3.82 31.42 16.90
N TYR A 28 4.39 30.59 17.77
CA TYR A 28 5.08 29.35 17.36
C TYR A 28 4.13 28.38 16.64
N SER A 29 2.91 28.17 17.17
CA SER A 29 1.93 27.31 16.51
C SER A 29 1.48 27.87 15.16
N ALA A 30 1.28 29.19 15.03
CA ALA A 30 0.91 29.81 13.77
C ALA A 30 2.03 29.70 12.72
N ALA A 31 3.29 29.92 13.12
CA ALA A 31 4.44 29.74 12.25
C ALA A 31 4.61 28.28 11.80
N LYS A 32 4.43 27.32 12.71
CA LYS A 32 4.50 25.88 12.39
C LYS A 32 3.34 25.42 11.49
N VAL A 33 2.14 25.97 11.68
CA VAL A 33 0.99 25.71 10.80
C VAL A 33 1.23 26.26 9.39
N SER A 34 1.68 27.51 9.27
CA SER A 34 1.98 28.12 7.97
C SER A 34 3.14 27.42 7.23
N HIS A 35 4.18 26.98 7.95
CA HIS A 35 5.27 26.21 7.34
C HIS A 35 4.80 24.85 6.79
N ASN A 36 3.79 24.25 7.41
CA ASN A 36 3.25 22.94 7.06
C ASN A 36 1.96 23.02 6.24
N GLU A 37 1.57 24.20 5.72
CA GLU A 37 0.25 24.42 5.10
C GLU A 37 -0.02 23.46 3.94
N ASN A 38 0.96 23.22 3.06
CA ASN A 38 0.87 22.22 1.99
C ASN A 38 0.59 20.80 2.53
N LYS A 39 1.25 20.39 3.62
CA LYS A 39 1.06 19.07 4.24
C LYS A 39 -0.31 18.94 4.91
N TYR A 40 -0.87 20.02 5.45
CA TYR A 40 -2.25 20.00 5.96
C TYR A 40 -3.27 19.94 4.82
N GLN A 41 -3.04 20.63 3.71
CA GLN A 41 -3.93 20.59 2.54
C GLN A 41 -3.85 19.24 1.81
N SER A 42 -2.67 18.61 1.72
CA SER A 42 -2.51 17.27 1.16
C SER A 42 -3.26 16.24 2.00
N VAL A 43 -2.99 16.17 3.31
CA VAL A 43 -3.68 15.28 4.24
C VAL A 43 -5.20 15.50 4.22
N LEU A 44 -5.69 16.75 4.20
CA LEU A 44 -7.12 17.04 4.11
C LEU A 44 -7.74 16.53 2.80
N ALA A 45 -7.05 16.69 1.67
CA ALA A 45 -7.48 16.13 0.39
C ALA A 45 -7.45 14.59 0.39
N MET A 46 -6.47 13.97 1.08
CA MET A 46 -6.44 12.52 1.28
C MET A 46 -7.64 12.05 2.12
N THR A 47 -7.92 12.68 3.26
CA THR A 47 -9.06 12.32 4.14
C THR A 47 -10.43 12.52 3.47
N GLN A 48 -10.51 13.24 2.34
CA GLN A 48 -11.72 13.34 1.53
C GLN A 48 -11.87 12.21 0.49
N MET A 49 -10.82 11.44 0.22
CA MET A 49 -10.76 10.41 -0.84
C MET A 49 -10.37 9.01 -0.33
N PHE A 50 -9.86 8.91 0.89
CA PHE A 50 -9.45 7.71 1.58
C PHE A 50 -10.08 7.70 2.99
N ASP A 51 -10.77 6.62 3.35
CA ASP A 51 -11.19 6.39 4.73
C ASP A 51 -10.11 5.63 5.54
N ASP A 52 -9.14 5.02 4.86
CA ASP A 52 -8.05 4.26 5.47
C ASP A 52 -6.97 5.18 6.06
N THR A 53 -6.92 5.25 7.40
CA THR A 53 -5.96 6.08 8.12
C THR A 53 -4.52 5.59 7.99
N HIS A 54 -4.29 4.29 7.78
CA HIS A 54 -2.94 3.72 7.62
C HIS A 54 -2.37 4.08 6.25
N PHE A 55 -3.18 4.01 5.19
CA PHE A 55 -2.78 4.43 3.85
C PHE A 55 -2.55 5.94 3.76
N ILE A 56 -3.40 6.77 4.39
CA ILE A 56 -3.13 8.22 4.50
C ILE A 56 -1.79 8.47 5.21
N ALA A 57 -1.54 7.80 6.33
CA ALA A 57 -0.28 7.94 7.07
C ALA A 57 0.94 7.50 6.24
N TYR A 58 0.83 6.39 5.52
CA TYR A 58 1.84 5.90 4.58
C TYR A 58 2.15 6.95 3.50
N ILE A 59 1.16 7.34 2.70
CA ILE A 59 1.35 8.31 1.60
C ILE A 59 1.85 9.67 2.08
N SER A 60 1.46 10.10 3.29
CA SER A 60 1.83 11.41 3.85
C SER A 60 3.20 11.44 4.55
N ASP A 61 3.92 10.30 4.67
CA ASP A 61 5.27 10.23 5.21
C ASP A 61 6.34 10.53 4.15
N VAL A 62 6.34 11.78 3.71
CA VAL A 62 7.19 12.29 2.64
C VAL A 62 8.69 12.22 3.00
N GLU A 63 9.04 12.27 4.28
CA GLU A 63 10.44 12.20 4.73
C GLU A 63 10.97 10.76 4.69
N ALA A 64 10.15 9.77 5.07
CA ALA A 64 10.49 8.37 4.83
C ALA A 64 10.60 8.09 3.32
N HIS A 65 9.65 8.56 2.51
CA HIS A 65 9.62 8.24 1.08
C HIS A 65 10.71 8.94 0.24
N LYS A 66 11.18 10.14 0.64
CA LYS A 66 12.30 10.83 -0.03
C LYS A 66 13.62 10.06 -0.01
N ASN A 67 13.85 9.24 1.01
CA ASN A 67 15.07 8.44 1.15
C ASN A 67 14.90 6.98 0.68
N LYS A 68 13.67 6.56 0.36
CA LYS A 68 13.34 5.20 -0.09
C LYS A 68 13.30 5.11 -1.61
N GLN A 69 14.40 4.64 -2.18
CA GLN A 69 14.50 4.17 -3.57
C GLN A 69 13.96 2.74 -3.75
N ASN A 70 13.20 2.20 -2.80
CA ASN A 70 12.62 0.87 -2.91
C ASN A 70 11.19 0.95 -3.46
N ILE A 71 10.84 -0.03 -4.29
CA ILE A 71 9.45 -0.34 -4.64
C ILE A 71 8.82 -1.02 -3.43
N GLU A 72 7.63 -0.56 -3.05
CA GLU A 72 6.92 -1.03 -1.87
C GLU A 72 5.52 -1.50 -2.25
N VAL A 73 5.08 -2.62 -1.68
CA VAL A 73 3.70 -3.09 -1.78
C VAL A 73 3.03 -2.92 -0.43
N PHE A 74 2.05 -2.02 -0.37
CA PHE A 74 1.18 -1.82 0.77
C PHE A 74 -0.05 -2.73 0.65
N ASP A 75 -0.31 -3.56 1.66
CA ASP A 75 -1.52 -4.38 1.76
C ASP A 75 -2.63 -3.56 2.42
N ILE A 76 -3.68 -3.27 1.67
CA ILE A 76 -4.79 -2.42 2.13
C ILE A 76 -5.53 -3.07 3.31
N THR A 77 -5.61 -4.41 3.34
CA THR A 77 -6.32 -5.14 4.40
C THR A 77 -5.55 -5.15 5.71
N LYS A 78 -4.21 -5.13 5.63
CA LYS A 78 -3.31 -5.15 6.81
C LYS A 78 -2.91 -3.75 7.28
N GLY A 79 -2.99 -2.74 6.40
CA GLY A 79 -2.56 -1.38 6.69
C GLY A 79 -1.03 -1.20 6.75
N GLU A 80 -0.26 -2.07 6.12
CA GLU A 80 1.21 -2.07 6.20
C GLU A 80 1.91 -2.44 4.88
N VAL A 81 3.20 -2.11 4.78
CA VAL A 81 4.06 -2.52 3.67
C VAL A 81 4.51 -3.97 3.88
N ILE A 82 4.08 -4.85 2.98
CA ILE A 82 4.34 -6.30 3.04
C ILE A 82 5.53 -6.74 2.16
N ILE A 83 5.91 -5.95 1.16
CA ILE A 83 7.02 -6.24 0.24
C ILE A 83 7.84 -4.96 0.04
N THR A 84 9.16 -5.11 0.00
CA THR A 84 10.10 -4.02 -0.28
C THR A 84 11.23 -4.57 -1.14
N GLU A 85 11.28 -4.16 -2.40
CA GLU A 85 12.32 -4.55 -3.37
C GLU A 85 13.09 -3.29 -3.80
N PRO A 86 14.39 -3.37 -4.11
CA PRO A 86 15.13 -2.22 -4.65
C PRO A 86 14.52 -1.79 -5.99
N THR A 87 14.52 -0.50 -6.32
CA THR A 87 14.16 -0.07 -7.68
C THR A 87 15.25 -0.41 -8.69
N CYS A 88 14.88 -0.55 -9.97
CA CYS A 88 15.83 -0.54 -11.07
C CYS A 88 15.31 0.29 -12.26
N MET A 89 16.21 0.65 -13.17
CA MET A 89 15.87 1.50 -14.32
C MET A 89 14.86 0.84 -15.27
N ASP A 90 14.92 -0.48 -15.44
CA ASP A 90 14.00 -1.21 -16.31
C ASP A 90 12.55 -1.12 -15.81
N ILE A 91 12.34 -1.35 -14.51
CA ILE A 91 11.00 -1.30 -13.91
C ILE A 91 10.47 0.13 -13.80
N GLN A 92 11.34 1.12 -13.55
CA GLN A 92 10.98 2.54 -13.64
C GLN A 92 10.55 2.93 -15.05
N ASN A 93 11.26 2.49 -16.09
CA ASN A 93 10.91 2.76 -17.48
C ASN A 93 9.58 2.12 -17.88
N GLU A 94 9.34 0.88 -17.46
CA GLU A 94 8.08 0.17 -17.72
C GLU A 94 6.89 0.88 -17.07
N VAL A 95 7.02 1.23 -15.78
CA VAL A 95 6.00 1.94 -15.02
C VAL A 95 5.77 3.36 -15.56
N PHE A 96 6.83 4.03 -16.04
CA PHE A 96 6.70 5.31 -16.75
C PHE A 96 5.99 5.17 -18.11
N ASN A 97 6.08 4.02 -18.79
CA ASN A 97 5.29 3.78 -20.01
C ASN A 97 3.78 3.76 -19.70
N TYR A 98 3.35 3.30 -18.51
CA TYR A 98 1.94 3.30 -18.12
C TYR A 98 1.34 4.71 -18.16
N VAL A 99 2.11 5.74 -17.78
CA VAL A 99 1.71 7.16 -17.79
C VAL A 99 1.32 7.63 -19.19
N LYS A 100 1.97 7.10 -20.23
CA LYS A 100 1.65 7.40 -21.64
C LYS A 100 0.30 6.80 -22.09
N THR A 101 -0.23 5.83 -21.34
CA THR A 101 -1.47 5.09 -21.65
C THR A 101 -2.69 5.61 -20.89
N ILE A 102 -2.56 6.70 -20.12
CA ILE A 102 -3.66 7.32 -19.37
C ILE A 102 -4.80 7.72 -20.32
N LYS A 103 -6.01 7.24 -19.99
CA LYS A 103 -7.25 7.44 -20.76
C LYS A 103 -8.07 8.60 -20.21
N SER A 104 -8.31 8.64 -18.90
CA SER A 104 -9.15 9.64 -18.25
C SER A 104 -8.74 9.86 -16.80
N LEU A 105 -9.22 10.97 -16.21
CA LEU A 105 -9.40 11.04 -14.76
C LEU A 105 -10.36 9.93 -14.29
N TYR A 106 -10.12 9.40 -13.11
CA TYR A 106 -11.03 8.46 -12.44
C TYR A 106 -12.08 9.26 -11.65
N THR A 107 -13.35 8.91 -11.78
CA THR A 107 -14.48 9.79 -11.39
C THR A 107 -15.41 9.21 -10.32
N LYS A 108 -15.12 8.04 -9.75
CA LYS A 108 -15.93 7.52 -8.64
C LYS A 108 -15.58 8.27 -7.34
N VAL A 109 -16.59 8.42 -6.48
CA VAL A 109 -16.51 9.20 -5.23
C VAL A 109 -15.45 8.67 -4.27
N MET A 110 -15.27 7.34 -4.22
CA MET A 110 -14.23 6.68 -3.44
C MET A 110 -13.35 5.85 -4.40
N PRO A 111 -12.12 6.28 -4.70
CA PRO A 111 -11.20 5.56 -5.57
C PRO A 111 -10.42 4.46 -4.86
N PHE A 112 -10.40 4.44 -3.53
CA PHE A 112 -9.68 3.42 -2.77
C PHE A 112 -10.55 2.18 -2.51
N PRO A 113 -10.09 0.97 -2.85
CA PRO A 113 -10.85 -0.26 -2.60
C PRO A 113 -10.72 -0.70 -1.14
N GLU A 114 -11.72 -1.43 -0.63
CA GLU A 114 -11.69 -2.04 0.72
C GLU A 114 -10.60 -3.11 0.89
N LYS A 115 -10.20 -3.73 -0.24
CA LYS A 115 -9.22 -4.81 -0.31
C LYS A 115 -8.38 -4.65 -1.56
N GLY A 116 -7.10 -4.94 -1.44
CA GLY A 116 -6.18 -4.77 -2.54
C GLY A 116 -4.76 -4.52 -2.10
N TYR A 117 -3.97 -4.07 -3.07
CA TYR A 117 -2.57 -3.70 -2.88
C TYR A 117 -2.31 -2.34 -3.53
N VAL A 118 -1.42 -1.54 -2.94
CA VAL A 118 -0.84 -0.37 -3.61
C VAL A 118 0.64 -0.60 -3.82
N ILE A 119 1.07 -0.58 -5.08
CA ILE A 119 2.48 -0.67 -5.45
C ILE A 119 2.99 0.76 -5.65
N ARG A 120 3.86 1.22 -4.75
CA ARG A 120 4.62 2.47 -4.88
C ARG A 120 5.89 2.20 -5.66
N VAL A 121 6.09 2.94 -6.75
CA VAL A 121 7.32 2.90 -7.57
C VAL A 121 7.98 4.28 -7.55
N PRO A 122 9.09 4.46 -6.82
CA PRO A 122 9.85 5.72 -6.84
C PRO A 122 10.68 5.85 -8.11
N PHE A 123 10.89 7.10 -8.54
CA PHE A 123 11.87 7.46 -9.56
C PHE A 123 13.11 8.08 -8.93
N ASP A 124 14.30 7.73 -9.43
CA ASP A 124 15.58 8.24 -8.89
C ASP A 124 15.71 9.76 -8.97
N THR A 125 15.04 10.36 -9.97
CA THR A 125 14.88 11.81 -10.12
C THR A 125 13.45 12.10 -10.62
N PRO A 126 12.89 13.30 -10.33
CA PRO A 126 11.57 13.70 -10.80
C PRO A 126 11.44 13.59 -12.33
N ILE A 127 10.65 12.64 -12.83
CA ILE A 127 10.52 12.42 -14.27
C ILE A 127 9.52 13.42 -14.84
N LYS A 128 9.96 14.21 -15.84
CA LYS A 128 9.11 15.14 -16.57
C LYS A 128 8.05 14.39 -17.37
N VAL A 129 6.79 14.72 -17.13
CA VAL A 129 5.67 14.10 -17.85
C VAL A 129 5.24 14.99 -19.02
N ASN A 130 5.00 14.36 -20.18
CA ASN A 130 4.39 15.00 -21.33
C ASN A 130 3.09 14.25 -21.68
N GLN A 131 2.10 14.35 -20.81
CA GLN A 131 0.78 13.77 -21.02
C GLN A 131 -0.30 14.80 -20.70
N LYS A 132 -1.21 15.02 -21.65
CA LYS A 132 -2.17 16.13 -21.65
C LYS A 132 -2.95 16.25 -20.34
N LEU A 133 -3.57 15.17 -19.88
CA LEU A 133 -4.41 15.18 -18.67
C LEU A 133 -3.64 15.51 -17.38
N ILE A 134 -2.39 15.03 -17.27
CA ILE A 134 -1.49 15.33 -16.14
C ILE A 134 -1.06 16.79 -16.18
N ASN A 135 -0.70 17.28 -17.37
CA ASN A 135 -0.26 18.66 -17.58
C ASN A 135 -1.41 19.66 -17.38
N GLU A 136 -2.65 19.30 -17.74
CA GLU A 136 -3.88 20.07 -17.46
C GLU A 136 -4.20 20.13 -15.97
N ALA A 137 -3.86 19.10 -15.19
CA ALA A 137 -3.90 19.13 -13.73
C ALA A 137 -2.77 19.99 -13.09
N GLY A 138 -1.87 20.56 -13.90
CA GLY A 138 -0.75 21.39 -13.45
C GLY A 138 0.51 20.61 -13.05
N ILE A 139 0.49 19.28 -13.15
CA ILE A 139 1.59 18.39 -12.80
C ILE A 139 2.60 18.39 -13.95
N LYS A 140 3.89 18.65 -13.65
CA LYS A 140 4.97 18.78 -14.66
C LYS A 140 6.05 17.71 -14.53
N ALA A 141 6.23 17.17 -13.33
CA ALA A 141 7.13 16.08 -13.01
C ALA A 141 6.49 15.20 -11.95
N VAL A 142 6.91 13.95 -11.86
CA VAL A 142 6.40 12.94 -10.93
C VAL A 142 7.59 12.26 -10.24
N ASP A 143 7.54 12.19 -8.91
CA ASP A 143 8.60 11.62 -8.06
C ASP A 143 8.37 10.15 -7.73
N SER A 144 7.11 9.71 -7.71
CA SER A 144 6.70 8.32 -7.49
C SER A 144 5.35 8.08 -8.16
N LEU A 145 5.16 6.86 -8.69
CA LEU A 145 3.88 6.41 -9.22
C LEU A 145 3.28 5.37 -8.29
N PHE A 146 1.96 5.44 -8.08
CA PHE A 146 1.23 4.48 -7.25
C PHE A 146 0.25 3.72 -8.13
N ILE A 147 0.37 2.40 -8.18
CA ILE A 147 -0.58 1.52 -8.87
C ILE A 147 -1.46 0.85 -7.82
N ILE A 148 -2.75 1.16 -7.82
CA ILE A 148 -3.73 0.61 -6.89
C ILE A 148 -4.42 -0.57 -7.60
N LEU A 149 -4.39 -1.72 -6.94
CA LEU A 149 -4.97 -2.99 -7.39
C LEU A 149 -6.17 -3.32 -6.50
N SER A 150 -7.27 -3.76 -7.11
CA SER A 150 -8.48 -4.23 -6.42
C SER A 150 -8.81 -5.65 -6.88
N ASP A 151 -9.57 -6.37 -6.04
CA ASP A 151 -10.23 -7.63 -6.38
C ASP A 151 -11.37 -7.47 -7.41
N LYS A 152 -11.99 -6.30 -7.50
CA LYS A 152 -13.22 -6.03 -8.27
C LYS A 152 -13.02 -5.14 -9.49
N GLU A 153 -11.92 -4.39 -9.56
CA GLU A 153 -11.72 -3.33 -10.55
C GLU A 153 -10.38 -3.41 -11.28
N ALA A 154 -10.34 -2.86 -12.49
CA ALA A 154 -9.10 -2.71 -13.24
C ALA A 154 -8.12 -1.77 -12.49
N PRO A 155 -6.79 -1.99 -12.61
CA PRO A 155 -5.79 -1.15 -11.95
C PRO A 155 -5.99 0.34 -12.23
N ILE A 156 -5.88 1.16 -11.18
CA ILE A 156 -5.91 2.62 -11.28
C ILE A 156 -4.57 3.21 -10.86
N MET A 157 -4.25 4.36 -11.43
CA MET A 157 -2.99 5.06 -11.20
C MET A 157 -3.23 6.28 -10.33
N LEU A 158 -2.53 6.36 -9.21
CA LEU A 158 -2.48 7.53 -8.34
C LEU A 158 -1.15 8.27 -8.58
N ILE A 159 -1.25 9.57 -8.83
CA ILE A 159 -0.13 10.52 -8.91
C ILE A 159 -0.35 11.59 -7.86
N LEU A 160 0.72 11.98 -7.17
CA LEU A 160 0.74 13.15 -6.30
C LEU A 160 1.27 14.36 -7.06
N ASP A 161 0.67 15.53 -6.86
CA ASP A 161 1.23 16.78 -7.39
C ASP A 161 2.33 17.37 -6.48
N GLY A 162 2.89 18.52 -6.86
CA GLY A 162 3.91 19.21 -6.06
C GLY A 162 3.43 19.80 -4.73
N GLN A 163 2.15 19.64 -4.39
CA GLN A 163 1.56 19.92 -3.07
C GLN A 163 1.08 18.60 -2.42
N GLU A 164 1.54 17.44 -2.88
CA GLU A 164 1.18 16.11 -2.41
C GLU A 164 -0.32 15.76 -2.56
N ARG A 165 -1.08 16.48 -3.41
CA ARG A 165 -2.51 16.25 -3.58
C ARG A 165 -2.76 15.06 -4.52
N PRO A 166 -3.76 14.19 -4.25
CA PRO A 166 -3.97 12.97 -5.01
C PRO A 166 -4.72 13.23 -6.33
N TYR A 167 -4.23 12.64 -7.42
CA TYR A 167 -4.90 12.59 -8.71
C TYR A 167 -4.97 11.16 -9.23
N PHE A 168 -6.18 10.69 -9.52
CA PHE A 168 -6.45 9.32 -9.95
C PHE A 168 -6.76 9.26 -11.44
N TYR A 169 -6.16 8.29 -12.13
CA TYR A 169 -6.26 8.11 -13.56
C TYR A 169 -6.57 6.67 -13.93
N THR A 170 -7.42 6.49 -14.95
CA THR A 170 -7.53 5.23 -15.67
C THR A 170 -6.43 5.16 -16.73
N PHE A 171 -5.85 3.98 -16.95
CA PHE A 171 -4.79 3.78 -17.93
C PHE A 171 -4.99 2.45 -18.69
N ASN A 172 -4.05 2.09 -19.57
CA ASN A 172 -4.18 0.90 -20.42
C ASN A 172 -2.82 0.26 -20.70
N ALA A 173 -2.29 -0.43 -19.70
CA ALA A 173 -1.06 -1.21 -19.81
C ALA A 173 -1.24 -2.58 -19.17
N ASN A 174 -0.44 -3.55 -19.61
CA ASN A 174 -0.29 -4.81 -18.90
C ASN A 174 0.65 -4.59 -17.71
N ILE A 175 0.17 -4.82 -16.50
CA ILE A 175 0.96 -4.64 -15.26
C ILE A 175 1.73 -5.89 -14.84
N GLN A 176 1.64 -7.00 -15.58
CA GLN A 176 2.23 -8.28 -15.16
C GLN A 176 3.73 -8.18 -14.87
N ALA A 177 4.49 -7.44 -15.69
CA ALA A 177 5.92 -7.21 -15.46
C ALA A 177 6.21 -6.54 -14.10
N LEU A 178 5.31 -5.67 -13.61
CA LEU A 178 5.41 -5.09 -12.27
C LEU A 178 5.03 -6.10 -11.18
N LEU A 179 3.97 -6.87 -11.37
CA LEU A 179 3.56 -7.92 -10.42
C LEU A 179 4.64 -8.99 -10.24
N ASP A 180 5.23 -9.45 -11.34
CA ASP A 180 6.32 -10.44 -11.35
C ASP A 180 7.56 -9.88 -10.64
N TYR A 181 7.90 -8.61 -10.86
CA TYR A 181 9.03 -7.94 -10.22
C TYR A 181 8.89 -7.91 -8.69
N VAL A 182 7.71 -7.53 -8.19
CA VAL A 182 7.40 -7.53 -6.75
C VAL A 182 6.94 -8.89 -6.22
N LYS A 183 6.98 -9.95 -7.05
CA LYS A 183 6.59 -11.33 -6.70
C LYS A 183 5.16 -11.45 -6.14
N LEU A 184 4.26 -10.56 -6.57
CA LEU A 184 2.90 -10.45 -6.06
C LEU A 184 1.94 -11.28 -6.91
N LYS A 185 1.46 -12.42 -6.37
CA LYS A 185 0.38 -13.19 -7.00
C LYS A 185 -0.92 -12.35 -7.05
N PRO A 186 -1.65 -12.31 -8.19
CA PRO A 186 -2.98 -11.71 -8.24
C PRO A 186 -3.93 -12.31 -7.20
N LEU A 187 -4.84 -11.50 -6.66
CA LEU A 187 -5.75 -11.88 -5.57
C LEU A 187 -6.71 -13.05 -5.89
N ALA A 188 -6.84 -13.44 -7.16
CA ALA A 188 -7.67 -14.56 -7.58
C ALA A 188 -7.22 -15.91 -6.97
N ASP A 189 -5.92 -16.11 -6.75
CA ASP A 189 -5.35 -17.42 -6.39
C ASP A 189 -5.20 -17.65 -4.88
N GLN A 190 -5.44 -16.65 -4.03
CA GLN A 190 -5.23 -16.76 -2.57
C GLN A 190 -6.37 -17.44 -1.80
N SER A 191 -7.33 -18.05 -2.49
CA SER A 191 -8.50 -18.70 -1.87
C SER A 191 -8.32 -20.20 -1.59
N GLN A 192 -7.13 -20.77 -1.79
CA GLN A 192 -6.86 -22.21 -1.61
C GLN A 192 -5.65 -22.60 -0.72
N GLU A 193 -4.90 -21.64 -0.13
CA GLU A 193 -3.74 -21.94 0.75
C GLU A 193 -4.08 -21.93 2.27
N SER A 194 -5.36 -21.84 2.67
CA SER A 194 -5.78 -21.70 4.08
C SER A 194 -6.65 -22.84 4.63
N MET A 195 -6.52 -24.06 4.09
CA MET A 195 -7.22 -25.26 4.58
C MET A 195 -6.31 -26.50 4.61
N GLU A 196 -5.14 -26.40 5.25
CA GLU A 196 -4.39 -27.60 5.65
C GLU A 196 -3.53 -27.33 6.90
N ASP A 197 -4.19 -27.30 8.08
CA ASP A 197 -3.66 -27.88 9.33
C ASP A 197 -4.67 -27.81 10.50
N THR A 198 -4.46 -28.66 11.52
CA THR A 198 -5.15 -28.76 12.84
C THR A 198 -6.23 -29.85 12.99
N ASP A 199 -5.78 -31.04 13.43
CA ASP A 199 -6.32 -31.93 14.51
C ASP A 199 -7.80 -32.42 14.45
N GLN A 200 -8.26 -33.54 15.04
CA GLN A 200 -7.75 -34.64 15.90
C GLN A 200 -8.70 -35.87 15.64
N GLU A 201 -8.61 -37.09 16.16
CA GLU A 201 -7.82 -37.75 17.22
C GLU A 201 -7.67 -39.27 16.90
N ASN A 202 -6.90 -40.00 17.72
CA ASN A 202 -6.63 -41.44 17.62
C ASN A 202 -7.67 -42.28 18.42
N THR A 203 -7.97 -43.53 18.01
CA THR A 203 -8.39 -44.58 18.98
C THR A 203 -8.02 -45.97 18.47
N ASP A 204 -7.11 -46.64 19.19
CA ASP A 204 -6.67 -48.01 18.92
C ASP A 204 -7.75 -49.07 19.29
N ILE A 205 -7.72 -50.22 18.59
CA ILE A 205 -7.63 -51.58 19.17
C ILE A 205 -7.35 -52.57 18.02
N PRO A 206 -6.29 -53.39 18.09
CA PRO A 206 -6.05 -54.49 17.15
C PRO A 206 -6.63 -55.82 17.67
N THR A 207 -7.06 -56.69 16.76
CA THR A 207 -7.35 -58.11 17.05
C THR A 207 -6.83 -58.99 15.91
N GLU A 208 -6.47 -60.21 16.27
CA GLU A 208 -5.54 -61.09 15.56
C GLU A 208 -6.13 -61.80 14.33
N ILE A 209 -5.28 -61.93 13.30
CA ILE A 209 -4.85 -63.18 12.65
C ILE A 209 -5.92 -64.28 12.48
N GLU A 210 -6.22 -64.64 11.23
CA GLU A 210 -6.16 -66.05 10.83
C GLU A 210 -5.66 -66.20 9.39
N THR A 211 -4.85 -67.23 9.17
CA THR A 211 -4.09 -67.51 7.94
C THR A 211 -4.69 -68.73 7.27
N GLU A 212 -4.97 -68.68 5.97
CA GLU A 212 -5.01 -69.88 5.13
C GLU A 212 -4.17 -69.70 3.85
N GLU A 213 -3.22 -70.63 3.71
CA GLU A 213 -2.46 -71.02 2.52
C GLU A 213 -3.40 -71.68 1.48
N GLU A 214 -3.09 -71.95 0.20
CA GLU A 214 -1.88 -71.87 -0.65
C GLU A 214 -2.38 -71.77 -2.14
N PRO A 215 -1.51 -71.63 -3.18
CA PRO A 215 -1.92 -71.48 -4.58
C PRO A 215 -1.90 -72.78 -5.42
N SER A 216 -2.67 -72.81 -6.52
CA SER A 216 -2.46 -73.70 -7.68
C SER A 216 -2.77 -72.92 -8.96
N ASP A 217 -1.86 -72.58 -9.86
CA ASP A 217 -0.94 -73.37 -10.70
C ASP A 217 -1.46 -73.55 -12.15
N THR A 218 -0.50 -73.57 -13.10
CA THR A 218 -0.53 -74.09 -14.47
C THR A 218 -1.37 -73.39 -15.57
N THR A 219 -0.67 -72.56 -16.36
CA THR A 219 -0.35 -72.85 -17.80
C THR A 219 -1.31 -72.46 -18.95
N THR A 220 -0.83 -71.51 -19.78
CA THR A 220 -0.79 -71.50 -21.28
C THR A 220 -2.16 -71.39 -22.01
N GLU A 221 -2.33 -70.66 -23.13
CA GLU A 221 -1.47 -70.50 -24.33
C GLU A 221 -1.61 -69.13 -25.03
N LYS A 222 -0.77 -68.89 -26.04
CA LYS A 222 -0.69 -67.71 -26.94
C LYS A 222 -1.34 -68.06 -28.30
N VAL A 223 -1.25 -67.17 -29.32
CA VAL A 223 -1.53 -67.40 -30.78
C VAL A 223 -3.02 -67.22 -31.13
N GLU A 224 -3.50 -66.55 -32.20
CA GLU A 224 -2.94 -65.74 -33.33
C GLU A 224 -3.98 -64.66 -33.75
N GLU A 225 -3.56 -63.47 -34.20
CA GLU A 225 -3.63 -62.92 -35.59
C GLU A 225 -5.00 -62.52 -36.21
N THR A 226 -5.00 -61.27 -36.68
CA THR A 226 -5.66 -60.65 -37.86
C THR A 226 -6.96 -61.21 -38.48
N ASP A 227 -7.93 -60.31 -38.63
CA ASP A 227 -8.43 -59.84 -39.95
C ASP A 227 -8.68 -58.31 -39.87
#